data_AF-A0A8J5RXS1-F1
#
_entry.id   AF-A0A8J5RXS1-F1
#
_cell.length_a   1.000
_cell.length_b   1.000
_cell.length_c   1.000
_cell.angle_alpha   90.00
_cell.angle_beta   90.00
_cell.angle_gamma   90.00
#
_symmetry.space_group_name_H-M   'P 1'
#
loop_
_entity.id
_entity.type
_entity.pdbx_description
1 polymer ?
#
loop_
_entity_poly.entity_id
_entity_poly.type
_entity_poly.pdbx_seq_one_letter_code
_entity_poly.pdbx_strand_id
1 'polypeptide(L)'
;MEDEHKLPELELASAGLSRLREWSRRPLCCCVGRCRRRRTGRSESDEWDELYGRFLACLRWMCVDHSSTARSAGSWVVFLLLAIAAPLGVQFTLPGSAPQRPFVWHVQVSLIIVASLANLSLYELTRGGLQRMLYLNRLRRDSEDVPAGYTLGYTLQLSRSFRLLAYFVGMFSLFEAAYKVYWYFAAASFHSPWWSAAGCVIEIVSWVYRTAVFFMVCILFRLICHLQILRMMRFAQEFTRSADVADVLEHHHQIKDHLRSISHEYRRFILLSIVVVTASQFAALLATTRPHAEINLATAGELVLCSFSLIVGLLLCLYSAAKITHRTQAITSVAAEWHANVTIRAINNDLDNPSYFKKRQALVTYLENNRAGITVYGFVMDRTWLHALFMIELSLVLWLLGKTVGISPAVPTSDAELRLTPPGWTDRMQI
;
A
#
# COMPACT_ATOMS: atom_id res chain seq x y z
N MET A 1 14.04 56.02 -3.21
CA MET A 1 15.38 55.42 -3.25
C MET A 1 15.35 54.20 -2.32
N GLU A 2 14.45 53.25 -2.61
CA GLU A 2 13.99 52.22 -1.65
C GLU A 2 13.95 50.80 -2.26
N ASP A 3 14.50 50.64 -3.46
CA ASP A 3 14.44 49.39 -4.23
C ASP A 3 15.71 48.52 -4.15
N GLU A 4 16.84 49.02 -3.61
CA GLU A 4 18.07 48.22 -3.51
C GLU A 4 18.08 47.22 -2.33
N HIS A 5 17.22 47.40 -1.32
CA HIS A 5 17.23 46.52 -0.13
C HIS A 5 16.43 45.22 -0.29
N LYS A 6 15.59 45.11 -1.33
CA LYS A 6 14.88 43.87 -1.67
C LYS A 6 15.73 42.87 -2.46
N LEU A 7 16.76 43.35 -3.17
CA LEU A 7 17.64 42.52 -4.01
C LEU A 7 18.41 41.42 -3.23
N PRO A 8 19.02 41.68 -2.05
CA PRO A 8 19.78 40.65 -1.34
C PRO A 8 18.89 39.58 -0.68
N GLU A 9 17.67 39.91 -0.24
CA GLU A 9 16.73 38.90 0.26
C GLU A 9 16.17 37.99 -0.85
N LEU A 10 15.94 38.52 -2.06
CA LEU A 10 15.49 37.74 -3.23
C LEU A 10 16.58 36.76 -3.74
N GLU A 11 17.84 37.18 -3.78
CA GLU A 11 18.99 36.32 -4.13
C GLU A 11 19.21 35.20 -3.09
N LEU A 12 19.09 35.50 -1.78
CA LEU A 12 19.23 34.50 -0.72
C LEU A 12 18.05 33.52 -0.62
N ALA A 13 16.81 34.02 -0.81
CA ALA A 13 15.64 33.17 -0.97
C ALA A 13 15.88 32.21 -2.14
N SER A 14 16.43 32.70 -3.26
CA SER A 14 16.78 31.88 -4.42
C SER A 14 17.86 30.83 -4.14
N ALA A 15 18.84 31.10 -3.27
CA ALA A 15 19.93 30.20 -2.91
C ALA A 15 19.54 29.12 -1.86
N GLY A 16 18.63 29.44 -0.94
CA GLY A 16 17.97 28.45 -0.07
C GLY A 16 16.97 27.61 -0.84
N LEU A 17 16.22 28.23 -1.76
CA LEU A 17 15.31 27.56 -2.70
C LEU A 17 16.06 26.73 -3.75
N SER A 18 17.30 27.07 -4.11
CA SER A 18 18.12 26.28 -5.03
C SER A 18 18.65 25.03 -4.35
N ARG A 19 19.06 25.10 -3.08
CA ARG A 19 19.37 23.92 -2.25
C ARG A 19 18.15 23.05 -1.96
N LEU A 20 16.99 23.64 -1.68
CA LEU A 20 15.72 22.91 -1.58
C LEU A 20 15.27 22.35 -2.95
N ARG A 21 15.54 23.02 -4.07
CA ARG A 21 15.31 22.51 -5.44
C ARG A 21 16.28 21.38 -5.80
N GLU A 22 17.55 21.48 -5.44
CA GLU A 22 18.57 20.44 -5.65
C GLU A 22 18.28 19.21 -4.79
N TRP A 23 17.84 19.42 -3.55
CA TRP A 23 17.36 18.35 -2.67
C TRP A 23 16.05 17.74 -3.17
N SER A 24 15.10 18.54 -3.68
CA SER A 24 13.91 18.07 -4.40
C SER A 24 14.24 17.28 -5.67
N ARG A 25 15.37 17.56 -6.34
CA ARG A 25 15.83 16.84 -7.54
C ARG A 25 16.45 15.47 -7.23
N ARG A 26 16.82 15.17 -5.98
CA ARG A 26 17.43 13.89 -5.58
C ARG A 26 16.56 13.16 -4.53
N PRO A 27 15.78 12.10 -4.86
CA PRO A 27 15.51 11.43 -6.12
C PRO A 27 14.01 11.48 -6.50
N LEU A 28 13.67 12.25 -7.53
CA LEU A 28 12.59 11.88 -8.46
C LEU A 28 13.07 11.84 -9.93
N CYS A 29 14.35 12.13 -10.19
CA CYS A 29 14.89 12.26 -11.54
C CYS A 29 16.16 11.39 -11.73
N CYS A 30 15.99 10.08 -11.94
CA CYS A 30 16.97 9.32 -12.74
C CYS A 30 16.64 9.37 -14.25
N CYS A 31 15.55 10.01 -14.67
CA CYS A 31 15.23 10.17 -16.08
C CYS A 31 14.64 11.56 -16.39
N VAL A 32 15.41 12.62 -16.14
CA VAL A 32 15.21 13.90 -16.87
C VAL A 32 16.50 14.20 -17.64
N GLY A 33 16.96 13.20 -18.36
CA GLY A 33 17.81 13.39 -19.52
C GLY A 33 16.90 13.50 -20.73
N ARG A 34 16.66 14.74 -21.19
CA ARG A 34 16.21 15.02 -22.57
C ARG A 34 14.81 14.49 -22.94
N CYS A 35 13.76 14.89 -22.21
CA CYS A 35 12.39 14.80 -22.73
C CYS A 35 12.17 15.95 -23.73
N ARG A 36 12.37 15.65 -25.01
CA ARG A 36 12.06 16.54 -26.13
C ARG A 36 10.56 16.86 -26.06
N ARG A 37 10.20 18.13 -25.78
CA ARG A 37 8.83 18.64 -25.90
C ARG A 37 8.30 18.30 -27.31
N ARG A 38 7.54 17.22 -27.44
CA ARG A 38 6.56 17.11 -28.53
C ARG A 38 5.34 17.86 -28.03
N ARG A 39 5.12 19.06 -28.58
CA ARG A 39 3.83 19.75 -28.50
C ARG A 39 2.83 18.92 -29.32
N THR A 40 2.18 17.95 -28.69
CA THR A 40 0.88 17.48 -29.14
C THR A 40 -0.16 18.35 -28.44
N GLY A 41 -0.99 19.05 -29.20
CA GLY A 41 -1.98 20.02 -28.73
C GLY A 41 -3.17 19.41 -27.98
N ARG A 42 -2.94 18.41 -27.13
CA ARG A 42 -3.93 17.87 -26.19
C ARG A 42 -3.75 18.63 -24.89
N SER A 43 -4.82 19.27 -24.40
CA SER A 43 -4.76 20.04 -23.15
C SER A 43 -4.30 19.12 -22.01
N GLU A 44 -3.28 19.52 -21.24
CA GLU A 44 -2.79 18.75 -20.09
C GLU A 44 -3.93 18.45 -19.10
N SER A 45 -4.98 19.29 -19.05
CA SER A 45 -6.19 19.07 -18.24
C SER A 45 -6.94 17.78 -18.56
N ASP A 46 -6.94 17.35 -19.83
CA ASP A 46 -7.74 16.20 -20.27
C ASP A 46 -7.09 14.88 -19.87
N GLU A 47 -5.75 14.82 -19.84
CA GLU A 47 -5.00 13.63 -19.40
C GLU A 47 -5.19 13.35 -17.89
N TRP A 48 -5.38 14.40 -17.09
CA TRP A 48 -5.66 14.30 -15.66
C TRP A 48 -7.03 13.71 -15.37
N ASP A 49 -8.05 14.20 -16.06
CA ASP A 49 -9.41 13.71 -15.92
C ASP A 49 -9.53 12.27 -16.38
N GLU A 50 -8.78 11.87 -17.42
CA GLU A 50 -8.71 10.49 -17.87
C GLU A 50 -8.02 9.58 -16.84
N LEU A 51 -6.88 9.98 -16.27
CA LEU A 51 -6.16 9.16 -15.30
C LEU A 51 -6.90 9.04 -13.96
N TYR A 52 -7.50 10.13 -13.49
CA TYR A 52 -8.37 10.13 -12.31
C TYR A 52 -9.65 9.33 -12.56
N GLY A 53 -10.22 9.44 -13.75
CA GLY A 53 -11.32 8.59 -14.22
C GLY A 53 -10.95 7.10 -14.17
N ARG A 54 -9.75 6.72 -14.59
CA ARG A 54 -9.25 5.33 -14.47
C ARG A 54 -9.10 4.88 -13.02
N PHE A 55 -8.71 5.75 -12.09
CA PHE A 55 -8.66 5.41 -10.67
C PHE A 55 -10.06 5.14 -10.08
N LEU A 56 -11.01 6.03 -10.35
CA LEU A 56 -12.39 5.83 -9.90
C LEU A 56 -13.02 4.62 -10.60
N ALA A 57 -12.69 4.39 -11.87
CA ALA A 57 -13.10 3.19 -12.59
C ALA A 57 -12.50 1.92 -11.97
N CYS A 58 -11.25 1.95 -11.49
CA CYS A 58 -10.62 0.84 -10.79
C CYS A 58 -11.30 0.56 -9.43
N LEU A 59 -11.58 1.60 -8.63
CA LEU A 59 -12.37 1.47 -7.39
C LEU A 59 -13.77 0.91 -7.67
N ARG A 60 -14.41 1.39 -8.74
CA ARG A 60 -15.73 0.94 -9.18
C ARG A 60 -15.71 -0.48 -9.73
N TRP A 61 -14.65 -0.87 -10.44
CA TRP A 61 -14.43 -2.23 -10.96
C TRP A 61 -14.28 -3.22 -9.80
N MET A 62 -13.58 -2.82 -8.74
CA MET A 62 -13.49 -3.59 -7.50
C MET A 62 -14.75 -3.48 -6.62
N CYS A 63 -15.81 -2.79 -7.08
CA CYS A 63 -17.07 -2.57 -6.37
C CYS A 63 -16.91 -1.90 -4.98
N VAL A 64 -15.91 -1.04 -4.81
CA VAL A 64 -15.64 -0.32 -3.55
C VAL A 64 -15.79 1.19 -3.71
N ASP A 65 -16.97 1.61 -4.20
CA ASP A 65 -17.33 3.03 -4.30
C ASP A 65 -18.41 3.36 -3.26
N HIS A 66 -18.00 4.01 -2.15
CA HIS A 66 -18.92 4.44 -1.09
C HIS A 66 -19.33 5.92 -1.19
N SER A 67 -19.22 6.53 -2.38
CA SER A 67 -19.55 7.94 -2.60
C SER A 67 -21.01 8.33 -2.32
N SER A 68 -21.93 7.38 -2.32
CA SER A 68 -23.33 7.59 -1.91
C SER A 68 -23.78 6.45 -1.00
N THR A 69 -24.77 6.71 -0.16
CA THR A 69 -25.32 5.70 0.77
C THR A 69 -25.85 4.46 0.05
N ALA A 70 -26.52 4.63 -1.11
CA ALA A 70 -27.00 3.52 -1.92
C ALA A 70 -25.85 2.69 -2.53
N ARG A 71 -24.81 3.33 -3.08
CA ARG A 71 -23.64 2.62 -3.60
C ARG A 71 -22.83 1.96 -2.49
N SER A 72 -22.77 2.58 -1.31
CA SER A 72 -22.16 1.98 -0.13
C SER A 72 -22.89 0.69 0.26
N ALA A 73 -24.22 0.68 0.32
CA ALA A 73 -24.98 -0.54 0.60
C ALA A 73 -24.69 -1.64 -0.44
N GLY A 74 -24.64 -1.28 -1.73
CA GLY A 74 -24.24 -2.21 -2.79
C GLY A 74 -22.81 -2.75 -2.61
N SER A 75 -21.85 -1.91 -2.24
CA SER A 75 -20.46 -2.33 -1.96
C SER A 75 -20.38 -3.30 -0.79
N TRP A 76 -21.12 -3.05 0.30
CA TRP A 76 -21.23 -3.97 1.43
C TRP A 76 -21.84 -5.32 1.04
N VAL A 77 -22.87 -5.33 0.19
CA VAL A 77 -23.45 -6.58 -0.34
C VAL A 77 -22.43 -7.35 -1.17
N VAL A 78 -21.71 -6.68 -2.08
CA VAL A 78 -20.65 -7.32 -2.89
C VAL A 78 -19.54 -7.86 -2.01
N PHE A 79 -19.14 -7.11 -0.97
CA PHE A 79 -18.16 -7.55 0.01
C PHE A 79 -18.63 -8.79 0.76
N LEU A 80 -19.84 -8.79 1.33
CA LEU A 80 -20.39 -9.95 2.02
C LEU A 80 -20.48 -11.17 1.09
N LEU A 81 -20.90 -10.96 -0.17
CA LEU A 81 -21.05 -12.02 -1.15
C LEU A 81 -19.69 -12.61 -1.57
N LEU A 82 -18.74 -11.79 -1.99
CA LEU A 82 -17.45 -12.25 -2.51
C LEU A 82 -16.43 -12.59 -1.42
N ALA A 83 -16.44 -11.87 -0.29
CA ALA A 83 -15.49 -12.11 0.79
C ALA A 83 -15.98 -13.20 1.76
N ILE A 84 -17.28 -13.39 1.98
CA ILE A 84 -17.80 -14.30 3.01
C ILE A 84 -18.70 -15.41 2.44
N ALA A 85 -19.70 -15.10 1.62
CA ALA A 85 -20.64 -16.11 1.14
C ALA A 85 -20.00 -17.08 0.12
N ALA A 86 -19.23 -16.57 -0.84
CA ALA A 86 -18.54 -17.35 -1.86
C ALA A 86 -17.60 -18.46 -1.30
N PRO A 87 -16.64 -18.19 -0.38
CA PRO A 87 -15.76 -19.23 0.15
C PRO A 87 -16.51 -20.29 0.95
N LEU A 88 -17.49 -19.86 1.77
CA LEU A 88 -18.28 -20.73 2.62
C LEU A 88 -19.18 -21.61 1.76
N GLY A 89 -19.81 -21.04 0.74
CA GLY A 89 -20.65 -21.74 -0.21
C GLY A 89 -19.90 -22.91 -0.86
N VAL A 90 -18.68 -22.69 -1.36
CA VAL A 90 -17.89 -23.76 -1.97
C VAL A 90 -17.59 -24.87 -0.96
N GLN A 91 -17.26 -24.52 0.29
CA GLN A 91 -16.98 -25.51 1.32
C GLN A 91 -18.19 -26.32 1.77
N PHE A 92 -19.37 -25.71 1.85
CA PHE A 92 -20.60 -26.43 2.16
C PHE A 92 -21.05 -27.35 1.01
N THR A 93 -20.69 -27.02 -0.22
CA THR A 93 -21.00 -27.86 -1.39
C THR A 93 -20.01 -29.00 -1.64
N LEU A 94 -18.83 -28.96 -1.03
CA LEU A 94 -17.82 -30.01 -1.22
C LEU A 94 -18.33 -31.35 -0.67
N PRO A 95 -18.25 -32.45 -1.45
CA PRO A 95 -18.63 -33.77 -0.97
C PRO A 95 -17.77 -34.18 0.24
N GLY A 96 -18.34 -34.89 1.21
CA GLY A 96 -17.60 -35.38 2.39
C GLY A 96 -16.46 -36.36 2.06
N SER A 97 -16.38 -36.84 0.82
CA SER A 97 -15.30 -37.65 0.26
C SER A 97 -14.13 -36.85 -0.32
N ALA A 98 -14.22 -35.52 -0.38
CA ALA A 98 -13.14 -34.67 -0.87
C ALA A 98 -11.95 -34.67 0.12
N PRO A 99 -10.70 -34.57 -0.38
CA PRO A 99 -9.53 -34.57 0.50
C PRO A 99 -9.59 -33.40 1.49
N GLN A 100 -9.34 -33.65 2.77
CA GLN A 100 -9.36 -32.61 3.79
C GLN A 100 -8.19 -31.62 3.56
N ARG A 101 -8.51 -30.32 3.46
CA ARG A 101 -7.52 -29.23 3.45
C ARG A 101 -7.33 -28.72 4.89
N PRO A 102 -6.27 -29.08 5.61
CA PRO A 102 -6.15 -28.84 7.05
C PRO A 102 -6.02 -27.34 7.42
N PHE A 103 -5.52 -26.51 6.50
CA PHE A 103 -5.24 -25.10 6.78
C PHE A 103 -6.27 -24.12 6.20
N VAL A 104 -7.33 -24.61 5.53
CA VAL A 104 -8.26 -23.76 4.79
C VAL A 104 -8.95 -22.71 5.68
N TRP A 105 -9.31 -23.08 6.91
CA TRP A 105 -9.95 -22.16 7.85
C TRP A 105 -9.03 -21.05 8.33
N HIS A 106 -7.74 -21.35 8.51
CA HIS A 106 -6.75 -20.35 8.91
C HIS A 106 -6.58 -19.28 7.82
N VAL A 107 -6.47 -19.72 6.57
CA VAL A 107 -6.31 -18.83 5.40
C VAL A 107 -7.56 -17.99 5.16
N GLN A 108 -8.75 -18.58 5.30
CA GLN A 108 -9.99 -17.84 5.08
C GLN A 108 -10.25 -16.79 6.15
N VAL A 109 -10.08 -17.15 7.43
CA VAL A 109 -10.30 -16.22 8.54
C VAL A 109 -9.31 -15.04 8.45
N SER A 110 -8.03 -15.29 8.19
CA SER A 110 -7.04 -14.22 8.07
C SER A 110 -7.35 -13.26 6.91
N LEU A 111 -7.69 -13.78 5.73
CA LEU A 111 -8.04 -12.95 4.58
C LEU A 111 -9.35 -12.19 4.77
N ILE A 112 -10.36 -12.77 5.44
CA ILE A 112 -11.63 -12.08 5.72
C ILE A 112 -11.39 -10.94 6.71
N ILE A 113 -10.64 -11.17 7.80
CA ILE A 113 -10.34 -10.13 8.78
C ILE A 113 -9.57 -8.98 8.08
N VAL A 114 -8.52 -9.29 7.33
CA VAL A 114 -7.72 -8.26 6.64
C VAL A 114 -8.55 -7.52 5.58
N ALA A 115 -9.36 -8.22 4.79
CA ALA A 115 -10.24 -7.60 3.80
C ALA A 115 -11.33 -6.73 4.46
N SER A 116 -11.85 -7.13 5.62
CA SER A 116 -12.83 -6.34 6.38
C SER A 116 -12.21 -5.06 6.94
N LEU A 117 -11.01 -5.14 7.50
CA LEU A 117 -10.24 -3.98 7.95
C LEU A 117 -9.95 -3.02 6.79
N ALA A 118 -9.54 -3.57 5.64
CA ALA A 118 -9.32 -2.79 4.44
C ALA A 118 -10.62 -2.13 3.95
N ASN A 119 -11.73 -2.85 3.86
CA ASN A 119 -13.01 -2.30 3.42
C ASN A 119 -13.54 -1.20 4.36
N LEU A 120 -13.41 -1.39 5.68
CA LEU A 120 -13.75 -0.37 6.68
C LEU A 120 -12.91 0.90 6.51
N SER A 121 -11.60 0.75 6.36
CA SER A 121 -10.70 1.89 6.14
C SER A 121 -11.02 2.62 4.83
N LEU A 122 -11.41 1.88 3.79
CA LEU A 122 -11.79 2.45 2.51
C LEU A 122 -13.15 3.14 2.59
N TYR A 123 -14.10 2.60 3.37
CA TYR A 123 -15.38 3.24 3.67
C TYR A 123 -15.20 4.57 4.39
N GLU A 124 -14.43 4.61 5.47
CA GLU A 124 -14.16 5.84 6.23
C GLU A 124 -13.52 6.92 5.31
N LEU A 125 -12.52 6.52 4.53
CA LEU A 125 -11.83 7.41 3.59
C LEU A 125 -12.72 7.93 2.44
N THR A 126 -13.53 7.06 1.85
CA THR A 126 -14.39 7.45 0.73
C THR A 126 -15.58 8.28 1.19
N ARG A 127 -16.16 7.96 2.37
CA ARG A 127 -17.24 8.74 3.00
C ARG A 127 -16.77 10.12 3.48
N GLY A 128 -15.56 10.20 4.06
CA GLY A 128 -14.93 11.45 4.50
C GLY A 128 -14.51 12.38 3.35
N GLY A 129 -14.69 11.94 2.10
CA GLY A 129 -14.44 12.73 0.91
C GLY A 129 -13.07 12.44 0.32
N LEU A 130 -12.87 11.22 -0.20
CA LEU A 130 -11.73 10.90 -1.06
C LEU A 130 -11.60 11.92 -2.21
N GLN A 131 -12.71 12.42 -2.75
CA GLN A 131 -12.73 13.55 -3.69
C GLN A 131 -12.19 14.86 -3.08
N ARG A 132 -12.59 15.21 -1.84
CA ARG A 132 -12.13 16.41 -1.08
C ARG A 132 -10.68 16.33 -0.60
N MET A 133 -10.17 15.12 -0.44
CA MET A 133 -8.79 14.79 -0.12
C MET A 133 -7.87 14.79 -1.34
N LEU A 134 -8.32 14.18 -2.42
CA LEU A 134 -7.72 14.28 -3.75
C LEU A 134 -8.16 15.56 -4.45
N TYR A 135 -8.69 16.59 -3.75
CA TYR A 135 -9.23 17.85 -4.28
C TYR A 135 -8.11 18.75 -4.76
N LEU A 136 -7.34 18.19 -5.68
CA LEU A 136 -6.78 18.84 -6.83
C LEU A 136 -7.76 19.79 -7.51
N ASN A 137 -9.08 19.74 -7.28
CA ASN A 137 -9.99 20.75 -7.85
C ASN A 137 -9.70 22.18 -7.36
N ARG A 138 -9.09 22.36 -6.18
CA ARG A 138 -8.58 23.70 -5.78
C ARG A 138 -7.18 23.96 -6.34
N LEU A 139 -6.30 22.95 -6.44
CA LEU A 139 -5.05 23.06 -7.20
C LEU A 139 -5.26 23.28 -8.71
N ARG A 140 -6.39 22.84 -9.28
CA ARG A 140 -6.81 22.98 -10.69
C ARG A 140 -7.29 24.39 -10.98
N ARG A 141 -7.79 25.10 -9.97
CA ARG A 141 -8.07 26.55 -10.06
C ARG A 141 -6.83 27.38 -9.81
N ASP A 142 -5.94 26.96 -8.90
CA ASP A 142 -4.63 27.59 -8.75
C ASP A 142 -3.67 27.25 -9.92
N SER A 143 -3.94 26.21 -10.72
CA SER A 143 -2.99 25.71 -11.74
C SER A 143 -2.88 26.57 -12.99
N GLU A 144 -3.73 27.57 -13.16
CA GLU A 144 -3.42 28.62 -14.14
C GLU A 144 -2.11 29.35 -13.76
N ASP A 145 -1.73 29.33 -12.48
CA ASP A 145 -0.52 29.98 -11.94
C ASP A 145 0.59 29.00 -11.45
N VAL A 146 0.35 27.68 -11.43
CA VAL A 146 1.32 26.70 -10.88
C VAL A 146 2.23 26.09 -11.97
N PRO A 147 3.54 25.96 -11.75
CA PRO A 147 4.47 25.38 -12.74
C PRO A 147 4.11 23.93 -13.11
N ALA A 148 3.90 23.67 -14.40
CA ALA A 148 3.53 22.38 -15.01
C ALA A 148 4.38 21.16 -14.57
N GLY A 149 5.60 21.38 -14.09
CA GLY A 149 6.48 20.31 -13.58
C GLY A 149 5.96 19.60 -12.33
N TYR A 150 5.18 20.26 -11.47
CA TYR A 150 4.70 19.67 -10.21
C TYR A 150 3.51 18.75 -10.41
N THR A 151 2.56 19.19 -11.24
CA THR A 151 1.41 18.38 -11.63
C THR A 151 1.94 17.10 -12.30
N LEU A 152 2.83 17.20 -13.29
CA LEU A 152 3.39 16.03 -14.00
C LEU A 152 4.02 14.96 -13.07
N GLY A 153 4.67 15.38 -11.98
CA GLY A 153 5.24 14.44 -11.00
C GLY A 153 4.18 13.60 -10.28
N TYR A 154 3.01 14.19 -10.03
CA TYR A 154 1.91 13.52 -9.34
C TYR A 154 1.19 12.48 -10.23
N THR A 155 0.95 12.76 -11.51
CA THR A 155 0.33 11.83 -12.48
C THR A 155 1.20 10.60 -12.64
N LEU A 156 2.50 10.85 -12.75
CA LEU A 156 3.49 9.80 -12.89
C LEU A 156 3.49 8.88 -11.66
N GLN A 157 3.41 9.44 -10.46
CA GLN A 157 3.36 8.64 -9.24
C GLN A 157 2.05 7.85 -9.11
N LEU A 158 0.92 8.45 -9.50
CA LEU A 158 -0.38 7.80 -9.49
C LEU A 158 -0.38 6.58 -10.43
N SER A 159 0.03 6.77 -11.69
CA SER A 159 0.14 5.68 -12.67
C SER A 159 1.15 4.60 -12.27
N ARG A 160 2.26 4.98 -11.63
CA ARG A 160 3.23 4.04 -11.07
C ARG A 160 2.63 3.20 -9.93
N SER A 161 1.81 3.80 -9.09
CA SER A 161 1.18 3.12 -7.96
C SER A 161 0.14 2.09 -8.43
N PHE A 162 -0.63 2.38 -9.48
CA PHE A 162 -1.53 1.39 -10.10
C PHE A 162 -0.80 0.23 -10.78
N ARG A 163 0.30 0.50 -11.48
CA ARG A 163 1.10 -0.58 -12.07
C ARG A 163 1.63 -1.53 -11.00
N LEU A 164 1.97 -1.01 -9.82
CA LEU A 164 2.36 -1.84 -8.68
C LEU A 164 1.18 -2.66 -8.15
N LEU A 165 -0.03 -2.08 -8.06
CA LEU A 165 -1.25 -2.82 -7.67
C LEU A 165 -1.48 -3.99 -8.62
N ALA A 166 -1.55 -3.71 -9.92
CA ALA A 166 -1.79 -4.72 -10.94
C ALA A 166 -0.69 -5.79 -10.96
N TYR A 167 0.56 -5.39 -10.76
CA TYR A 167 1.68 -6.32 -10.67
C TYR A 167 1.58 -7.24 -9.45
N PHE A 168 1.40 -6.70 -8.24
CA PHE A 168 1.32 -7.53 -7.04
C PHE A 168 0.08 -8.43 -7.04
N VAL A 169 -1.10 -7.87 -7.31
CA VAL A 169 -2.35 -8.65 -7.40
C VAL A 169 -2.25 -9.69 -8.50
N GLY A 170 -1.71 -9.33 -9.67
CA GLY A 170 -1.52 -10.24 -10.80
C GLY A 170 -0.59 -11.40 -10.46
N MET A 171 0.59 -11.13 -9.91
CA MET A 171 1.54 -12.16 -9.50
C MET A 171 0.93 -13.12 -8.48
N PHE A 172 0.36 -12.58 -7.39
CA PHE A 172 -0.25 -13.39 -6.35
C PHE A 172 -1.46 -14.21 -6.86
N SER A 173 -2.29 -13.62 -7.73
CA SER A 173 -3.42 -14.32 -8.35
C SER A 173 -3.00 -15.48 -9.26
N LEU A 174 -1.88 -15.34 -9.97
CA LEU A 174 -1.36 -16.38 -10.85
C LEU A 174 -0.89 -17.59 -10.04
N PHE A 175 -0.18 -17.37 -8.94
CA PHE A 175 0.27 -18.46 -8.05
C PHE A 175 -0.90 -19.19 -7.39
N GLU A 176 -1.89 -18.46 -6.88
CA GLU A 176 -3.09 -19.05 -6.30
C GLU A 176 -3.90 -19.85 -7.33
N ALA A 177 -4.07 -19.29 -8.54
CA ALA A 177 -4.75 -19.97 -9.64
C ALA A 177 -4.03 -21.26 -10.02
N ALA A 178 -2.70 -21.23 -10.19
CA ALA A 178 -1.93 -22.42 -10.50
C ALA A 178 -2.07 -23.50 -9.42
N TYR A 179 -2.02 -23.11 -8.14
CA TYR A 179 -2.21 -24.02 -7.02
C TYR A 179 -3.61 -24.67 -7.02
N LYS A 180 -4.68 -23.86 -7.13
CA LYS A 180 -6.05 -24.37 -7.12
C LYS A 180 -6.37 -25.20 -8.35
N VAL A 181 -5.93 -24.78 -9.52
CA VAL A 181 -6.07 -25.53 -10.76
C VAL A 181 -5.42 -26.91 -10.60
N TYR A 182 -4.16 -26.97 -10.17
CA TYR A 182 -3.48 -28.25 -9.90
C TYR A 182 -4.29 -29.13 -8.95
N TRP A 183 -4.80 -28.58 -7.86
CA TRP A 183 -5.53 -29.34 -6.85
C TRP A 183 -6.89 -29.84 -7.34
N TYR A 184 -7.69 -29.00 -8.01
CA TYR A 184 -8.99 -29.38 -8.57
C TYR A 184 -8.86 -30.38 -9.74
N PHE A 185 -7.75 -30.35 -10.48
CA PHE A 185 -7.43 -31.37 -11.49
C PHE A 185 -6.95 -32.68 -10.87
N ALA A 186 -6.08 -32.65 -9.85
CA ALA A 186 -5.50 -33.84 -9.25
C ALA A 186 -6.45 -34.59 -8.29
N ALA A 187 -7.31 -33.85 -7.56
CA ALA A 187 -8.17 -34.40 -6.52
C ALA A 187 -9.60 -34.73 -6.97
N ALA A 188 -9.98 -34.36 -8.21
CA ALA A 188 -11.31 -34.60 -8.82
C ALA A 188 -12.48 -34.48 -7.82
N SER A 189 -12.56 -33.35 -7.10
CA SER A 189 -13.38 -33.22 -5.88
C SER A 189 -14.89 -33.32 -6.11
N PHE A 190 -15.37 -33.17 -7.35
CA PHE A 190 -16.77 -33.33 -7.72
C PHE A 190 -16.93 -34.41 -8.78
N HIS A 191 -18.03 -35.16 -8.71
CA HIS A 191 -18.36 -36.19 -9.69
C HIS A 191 -18.52 -35.63 -11.12
N SER A 192 -18.89 -34.35 -11.24
CA SER A 192 -19.02 -33.65 -12.53
C SER A 192 -17.92 -32.58 -12.69
N PRO A 193 -17.19 -32.56 -13.83
CA PRO A 193 -16.13 -31.58 -14.11
C PRO A 193 -16.59 -30.12 -14.06
N TRP A 194 -17.85 -29.87 -14.41
CA TRP A 194 -18.43 -28.52 -14.44
C TRP A 194 -18.52 -27.89 -13.05
N TRP A 195 -18.92 -28.65 -12.04
CA TRP A 195 -18.99 -28.16 -10.65
C TRP A 195 -17.60 -27.95 -10.05
N SER A 196 -16.63 -28.79 -10.41
CA SER A 196 -15.22 -28.61 -10.05
C SER A 196 -14.64 -27.30 -10.63
N ALA A 197 -14.90 -27.05 -11.91
CA ALA A 197 -14.49 -25.80 -12.56
C ALA A 197 -15.17 -24.57 -11.94
N ALA A 198 -16.48 -24.65 -11.67
CA ALA A 198 -17.21 -23.56 -11.05
C ALA A 198 -16.70 -23.23 -9.62
N GLY A 199 -16.47 -24.26 -8.79
CA GLY A 199 -15.91 -24.08 -7.45
C GLY A 199 -14.51 -23.45 -7.48
N CYS A 200 -13.64 -23.92 -8.38
CA CYS A 200 -12.30 -23.36 -8.59
C CYS A 200 -12.35 -21.87 -8.98
N VAL A 201 -13.20 -21.51 -9.96
CA VAL A 201 -13.36 -20.12 -10.39
C VAL A 201 -13.89 -19.24 -9.26
N ILE A 202 -14.90 -19.69 -8.52
CA ILE A 202 -15.47 -18.93 -7.40
C ILE A 202 -14.41 -18.70 -6.31
N GLU A 203 -13.64 -19.74 -5.94
CA GLU A 203 -12.58 -19.61 -4.94
C GLU A 203 -11.46 -18.68 -5.39
N ILE A 204 -11.05 -18.72 -6.67
CA ILE A 204 -10.03 -17.83 -7.22
C ILE A 204 -10.56 -16.38 -7.22
N VAL A 205 -11.76 -16.15 -7.75
CA VAL A 205 -12.37 -14.81 -7.79
C VAL A 205 -12.52 -14.22 -6.39
N SER A 206 -12.98 -15.02 -5.43
CA SER A 206 -13.10 -14.63 -4.02
C SER A 206 -11.75 -14.25 -3.40
N TRP A 207 -10.71 -15.06 -3.65
CA TRP A 207 -9.37 -14.79 -3.14
C TRP A 207 -8.73 -13.55 -3.77
N VAL A 208 -8.84 -13.41 -5.09
CA VAL A 208 -8.37 -12.24 -5.85
C VAL A 208 -9.05 -10.98 -5.33
N TYR A 209 -10.36 -11.03 -5.08
CA TYR A 209 -11.09 -9.90 -4.51
C TYR A 209 -10.56 -9.48 -3.14
N ARG A 210 -10.41 -10.42 -2.19
CA ARG A 210 -9.91 -10.09 -0.83
C ARG A 210 -8.51 -9.50 -0.85
N THR A 211 -7.61 -10.10 -1.62
CA THR A 211 -6.22 -9.63 -1.73
C THR A 211 -6.14 -8.29 -2.46
N ALA A 212 -6.94 -8.08 -3.51
CA ALA A 212 -7.00 -6.81 -4.23
C ALA A 212 -7.50 -5.66 -3.34
N VAL A 213 -8.55 -5.87 -2.54
CA VAL A 213 -9.06 -4.85 -1.61
C VAL A 213 -7.99 -4.47 -0.57
N PHE A 214 -7.28 -5.46 -0.02
CA PHE A 214 -6.16 -5.20 0.90
C PHE A 214 -5.04 -4.40 0.23
N PHE A 215 -4.52 -4.84 -0.91
CA PHE A 215 -3.46 -4.13 -1.63
C PHE A 215 -3.89 -2.73 -2.09
N MET A 216 -5.18 -2.54 -2.41
CA MET A 216 -5.70 -1.25 -2.80
C MET A 216 -5.57 -0.23 -1.67
N VAL A 217 -5.93 -0.59 -0.44
CA VAL A 217 -5.76 0.29 0.72
C VAL A 217 -4.27 0.57 0.97
N CYS A 218 -3.41 -0.45 0.88
CA CYS A 218 -1.96 -0.26 1.04
C CYS A 218 -1.38 0.74 0.02
N ILE A 219 -1.88 0.72 -1.22
CA ILE A 219 -1.44 1.61 -2.29
C ILE A 219 -2.06 2.99 -2.18
N LEU A 220 -3.32 3.07 -1.76
CA LEU A 220 -3.97 4.33 -1.46
C LEU A 220 -3.22 5.05 -0.34
N PHE A 221 -2.84 4.32 0.71
CA PHE A 221 -1.97 4.83 1.75
C PHE A 221 -0.66 5.38 1.17
N ARG A 222 0.06 4.62 0.34
CA ARG A 222 1.27 5.09 -0.34
C ARG A 222 1.04 6.38 -1.14
N LEU A 223 -0.10 6.51 -1.81
CA LEU A 223 -0.47 7.71 -2.56
C LEU A 223 -0.68 8.91 -1.63
N ILE A 224 -1.42 8.72 -0.55
CA ILE A 224 -1.69 9.76 0.45
C ILE A 224 -0.40 10.22 1.12
N CYS A 225 0.49 9.28 1.44
CA CYS A 225 1.80 9.57 1.98
C CYS A 225 2.62 10.45 1.03
N HIS A 226 2.56 10.18 -0.26
CA HIS A 226 3.21 10.99 -1.26
C HIS A 226 2.58 12.39 -1.37
N LEU A 227 1.26 12.48 -1.33
CA LEU A 227 0.52 13.74 -1.31
C LEU A 227 0.88 14.61 -0.09
N GLN A 228 1.02 14.01 1.08
CA GLN A 228 1.45 14.70 2.30
C GLN A 228 2.82 15.33 2.14
N ILE A 229 3.79 14.62 1.55
CA ILE A 229 5.14 15.14 1.29
C ILE A 229 5.09 16.32 0.30
N LEU A 230 4.37 16.18 -0.82
CA LEU A 230 4.23 17.25 -1.81
C LEU A 230 3.63 18.52 -1.19
N ARG A 231 2.64 18.35 -0.32
CA ARG A 231 1.98 19.48 0.36
C ARG A 231 2.91 20.19 1.35
N MET A 232 3.69 19.44 2.12
CA MET A 232 4.66 20.03 3.06
C MET A 232 5.73 20.84 2.33
N MET A 233 6.21 20.35 1.18
CA MET A 233 7.15 21.10 0.35
C MET A 233 6.54 22.38 -0.23
N ARG A 234 5.29 22.33 -0.70
CA ARG A 234 4.58 23.52 -1.22
C ARG A 234 4.36 24.56 -0.12
N PHE A 235 3.96 24.11 1.08
CA PHE A 235 3.80 24.99 2.24
C PHE A 235 5.11 25.72 2.56
N ALA A 236 6.23 25.00 2.63
CA ALA A 236 7.52 25.64 2.88
C ALA A 236 7.89 26.69 1.82
N GLN A 237 7.61 26.42 0.54
CA GLN A 237 7.89 27.36 -0.56
C GLN A 237 7.01 28.62 -0.50
N GLU A 238 5.71 28.48 -0.22
CA GLU A 238 4.80 29.63 -0.19
C GLU A 238 5.07 30.55 1.02
N PHE A 239 5.48 29.98 2.16
CA PHE A 239 5.86 30.76 3.34
C PHE A 239 7.13 31.59 3.14
N THR A 240 8.05 31.15 2.28
CA THR A 240 9.23 31.96 1.92
C THR A 240 8.86 33.11 0.97
N ARG A 241 7.74 33.00 0.24
CA ARG A 241 7.36 33.97 -0.81
C ARG A 241 6.37 35.04 -0.33
N SER A 242 5.55 34.75 0.68
CA SER A 242 4.43 35.61 1.09
C SER A 242 4.78 36.51 2.29
N ALA A 243 4.41 37.79 2.21
CA ALA A 243 4.64 38.78 3.28
C ALA A 243 3.58 38.71 4.41
N ASP A 244 2.38 38.18 4.10
CA ASP A 244 1.26 38.08 5.05
C ASP A 244 1.02 36.64 5.50
N VAL A 245 1.58 36.32 6.66
CA VAL A 245 1.74 34.94 7.15
C VAL A 245 0.45 34.43 7.81
N ALA A 246 -0.39 35.33 8.33
CA ALA A 246 -1.59 34.98 9.09
C ALA A 246 -2.67 34.39 8.18
N ASP A 247 -3.00 35.07 7.08
CA ASP A 247 -4.06 34.63 6.16
C ASP A 247 -3.68 33.33 5.43
N VAL A 248 -2.41 33.17 5.06
CA VAL A 248 -1.91 31.94 4.42
C VAL A 248 -1.94 30.76 5.40
N LEU A 249 -1.61 31.00 6.68
CA LEU A 249 -1.61 29.95 7.71
C LEU A 249 -3.03 29.52 8.09
N GLU A 250 -3.98 30.46 8.18
CA GLU A 250 -5.40 30.20 8.48
C GLU A 250 -6.05 29.35 7.38
N HIS A 251 -5.85 29.73 6.10
CA HIS A 251 -6.31 28.95 4.95
C HIS A 251 -5.68 27.55 4.90
N HIS A 252 -4.45 27.40 5.39
CA HIS A 252 -3.79 26.11 5.44
C HIS A 252 -4.29 25.21 6.59
N HIS A 253 -4.71 25.79 7.72
CA HIS A 253 -5.17 25.06 8.91
C HIS A 253 -6.45 24.28 8.62
N GLN A 254 -7.45 24.91 8.01
CA GLN A 254 -8.73 24.26 7.67
C GLN A 254 -8.55 23.03 6.78
N ILE A 255 -7.59 23.08 5.85
CA ILE A 255 -7.26 21.96 4.96
C ILE A 255 -6.38 20.92 5.68
N LYS A 256 -5.62 21.29 6.72
CA LYS A 256 -4.82 20.38 7.54
C LYS A 256 -5.69 19.58 8.50
N ASP A 257 -6.76 20.16 9.04
CA ASP A 257 -7.65 19.47 9.98
C ASP A 257 -8.38 18.30 9.32
N HIS A 258 -8.84 18.48 8.08
CA HIS A 258 -9.38 17.38 7.28
C HIS A 258 -8.32 16.30 7.00
N LEU A 259 -7.07 16.71 6.72
CA LEU A 259 -5.96 15.77 6.58
C LEU A 259 -5.63 15.00 7.86
N ARG A 260 -5.85 15.64 9.01
CA ARG A 260 -5.55 15.07 10.32
C ARG A 260 -6.51 13.95 10.69
N SER A 261 -7.82 14.14 10.46
CA SER A 261 -8.84 13.10 10.67
C SER A 261 -8.47 11.84 9.92
N ILE A 262 -8.17 12.00 8.63
CA ILE A 262 -7.84 10.88 7.75
C ILE A 262 -6.45 10.28 8.07
N SER A 263 -5.46 11.08 8.49
CA SER A 263 -4.20 10.55 9.00
C SER A 263 -4.39 9.70 10.27
N HIS A 264 -5.36 10.02 11.10
CA HIS A 264 -5.67 9.28 12.33
C HIS A 264 -6.29 7.92 11.98
N GLU A 265 -7.23 7.89 11.05
CA GLU A 265 -7.81 6.66 10.49
C GLU A 265 -6.72 5.73 9.93
N TYR A 266 -5.71 6.27 9.25
CA TYR A 266 -4.58 5.44 8.78
C TYR A 266 -3.68 4.90 9.87
N ARG A 267 -3.44 5.67 10.94
CA ARG A 267 -2.68 5.16 12.09
C ARG A 267 -3.38 3.94 12.69
N ARG A 268 -4.71 4.01 12.81
CA ARG A 268 -5.54 2.87 13.23
C ARG A 268 -5.42 1.70 12.24
N PHE A 269 -5.49 1.95 10.92
CA PHE A 269 -5.34 0.91 9.91
C PHE A 269 -3.98 0.20 9.96
N ILE A 270 -2.87 0.95 10.05
CA ILE A 270 -1.51 0.36 10.13
C ILE A 270 -1.38 -0.49 11.39
N LEU A 271 -1.84 0.01 12.52
CA LEU A 271 -1.82 -0.71 13.79
C LEU A 271 -2.61 -2.01 13.72
N LEU A 272 -3.86 -1.96 13.26
CA LEU A 272 -4.70 -3.14 13.11
C LEU A 272 -4.10 -4.12 12.09
N SER A 273 -3.49 -3.63 11.02
CA SER A 273 -2.80 -4.46 10.03
C SER A 273 -1.59 -5.18 10.64
N ILE A 274 -0.74 -4.50 11.42
CA ILE A 274 0.38 -5.14 12.11
C ILE A 274 -0.15 -6.24 13.04
N VAL A 275 -1.16 -5.95 13.86
CA VAL A 275 -1.73 -6.91 14.81
C VAL A 275 -2.33 -8.13 14.09
N VAL A 276 -3.11 -7.92 13.03
CA VAL A 276 -3.74 -9.04 12.31
C VAL A 276 -2.71 -9.86 11.54
N VAL A 277 -1.73 -9.23 10.90
CA VAL A 277 -0.69 -9.96 10.17
C VAL A 277 0.17 -10.77 11.14
N THR A 278 0.66 -10.17 12.23
CA THR A 278 1.45 -10.89 13.25
C THR A 278 0.64 -12.04 13.87
N ALA A 279 -0.62 -11.82 14.25
CA ALA A 279 -1.49 -12.88 14.76
C ALA A 279 -1.72 -14.00 13.75
N SER A 280 -1.86 -13.66 12.46
CA SER A 280 -2.01 -14.66 11.38
C SER A 280 -0.73 -15.49 11.17
N GLN A 281 0.46 -14.88 11.23
CA GLN A 281 1.73 -15.59 11.11
C GLN A 281 1.99 -16.49 12.32
N PHE A 282 1.66 -16.01 13.51
CA PHE A 282 1.74 -16.81 14.73
C PHE A 282 0.75 -17.98 14.70
N ALA A 283 -0.49 -17.77 14.24
CA ALA A 283 -1.45 -18.85 14.07
C ALA A 283 -0.99 -19.88 13.02
N ALA A 284 -0.39 -19.45 11.91
CA ALA A 284 0.20 -20.32 10.90
C ALA A 284 1.35 -21.17 11.49
N LEU A 285 2.20 -20.58 12.32
CA LEU A 285 3.26 -21.27 13.05
C LEU A 285 2.69 -22.33 14.01
N LEU A 286 1.66 -22.00 14.78
CA LEU A 286 1.00 -22.94 15.67
C LEU A 286 0.30 -24.09 14.92
N ALA A 287 -0.31 -23.80 13.78
CA ALA A 287 -0.98 -24.80 12.96
C ALA A 287 0.03 -25.81 12.37
N THR A 288 1.23 -25.35 12.00
CA THR A 288 2.31 -26.17 11.41
C THR A 288 3.24 -26.83 12.42
N THR A 289 3.19 -26.46 13.70
CA THR A 289 3.98 -27.13 14.76
C THR A 289 3.24 -28.30 15.42
N ARG A 290 1.96 -28.55 15.06
CA ARG A 290 1.21 -29.67 15.63
C ARG A 290 1.84 -31.02 15.24
N PRO A 291 2.00 -31.96 16.20
CA PRO A 291 2.81 -33.17 16.02
C PRO A 291 2.23 -34.19 15.03
N HIS A 292 0.99 -34.03 14.57
CA HIS A 292 0.31 -34.94 13.62
C HIS A 292 0.03 -34.26 12.27
N ALA A 293 0.66 -33.11 11.98
CA ALA A 293 0.48 -32.42 10.71
C ALA A 293 1.52 -32.91 9.68
N GLU A 294 1.07 -33.68 8.69
CA GLU A 294 1.87 -33.96 7.49
C GLU A 294 1.90 -32.70 6.60
N ILE A 295 3.06 -32.03 6.57
CA ILE A 295 3.24 -30.76 5.87
C ILE A 295 3.95 -31.02 4.56
N ASN A 296 3.16 -31.09 3.48
CA ASN A 296 3.67 -31.14 2.12
C ASN A 296 3.41 -29.78 1.44
N LEU A 297 4.23 -29.41 0.46
CA LEU A 297 4.02 -28.18 -0.33
C LEU A 297 2.61 -28.14 -0.97
N ALA A 298 2.08 -29.31 -1.32
CA ALA A 298 0.74 -29.46 -1.88
C ALA A 298 -0.39 -29.13 -0.88
N THR A 299 -0.18 -29.27 0.43
CA THR A 299 -1.21 -28.98 1.45
C THR A 299 -1.02 -27.62 2.12
N ALA A 300 0.21 -27.11 2.17
CA ALA A 300 0.56 -25.84 2.81
C ALA A 300 0.71 -24.65 1.85
N GLY A 301 0.58 -24.86 0.53
CA GLY A 301 0.74 -23.81 -0.49
C GLY A 301 -0.15 -22.58 -0.27
N GLU A 302 -1.45 -22.76 -0.01
CA GLU A 302 -2.39 -21.64 0.25
C GLU A 302 -1.98 -20.82 1.49
N LEU A 303 -1.49 -21.51 2.53
CA LEU A 303 -1.06 -20.87 3.78
C LEU A 303 0.17 -20.00 3.54
N VAL A 304 1.16 -20.53 2.83
CA VAL A 304 2.39 -19.80 2.48
C VAL A 304 2.07 -18.59 1.59
N LEU A 305 1.25 -18.76 0.55
CA LEU A 305 0.84 -17.66 -0.34
C LEU A 305 0.07 -16.57 0.40
N CYS A 306 -0.85 -16.94 1.29
CA CYS A 306 -1.56 -16.02 2.16
C CYS A 306 -0.57 -15.21 3.00
N SER A 307 0.34 -15.87 3.71
CA SER A 307 1.35 -15.23 4.56
C SER A 307 2.23 -14.24 3.78
N PHE A 308 2.72 -14.63 2.60
CA PHE A 308 3.51 -13.75 1.74
C PHE A 308 2.71 -12.51 1.29
N SER A 309 1.46 -12.68 0.87
CA SER A 309 0.63 -11.56 0.41
C SER A 309 0.37 -10.54 1.53
N LEU A 310 0.14 -11.01 2.75
CA LEU A 310 -0.08 -10.20 3.95
C LEU A 310 1.17 -9.39 4.33
N ILE A 311 2.33 -10.04 4.33
CA ILE A 311 3.61 -9.37 4.64
C ILE A 311 3.97 -8.34 3.58
N VAL A 312 3.82 -8.67 2.28
CA VAL A 312 4.09 -7.70 1.21
C VAL A 312 3.20 -6.46 1.35
N GLY A 313 1.90 -6.64 1.62
CA GLY A 313 1.00 -5.51 1.87
C GLY A 313 1.40 -4.69 3.10
N LEU A 314 1.74 -5.34 4.21
CA LEU A 314 2.21 -4.67 5.42
C LEU A 314 3.49 -3.87 5.18
N LEU A 315 4.47 -4.45 4.47
CA LEU A 315 5.72 -3.78 4.13
C LEU A 315 5.51 -2.59 3.21
N LEU A 316 4.59 -2.68 2.24
CA LEU A 316 4.24 -1.55 1.39
C LEU A 316 3.71 -0.36 2.22
N CYS A 317 2.89 -0.65 3.23
CA CYS A 317 2.41 0.35 4.19
C CYS A 317 3.56 0.90 5.04
N LEU A 318 4.30 0.05 5.75
CA LEU A 318 5.36 0.49 6.66
C LEU A 318 6.47 1.25 5.94
N TYR A 319 6.87 0.80 4.75
CA TYR A 319 7.89 1.49 3.95
C TYR A 319 7.44 2.89 3.56
N SER A 320 6.17 3.04 3.17
CA SER A 320 5.60 4.33 2.82
C SER A 320 5.55 5.27 4.04
N ALA A 321 5.19 4.73 5.23
CA ALA A 321 5.18 5.46 6.48
C ALA A 321 6.59 5.93 6.90
N ALA A 322 7.56 5.01 6.95
CA ALA A 322 8.95 5.30 7.30
C ALA A 322 9.58 6.33 6.34
N LYS A 323 9.24 6.24 5.05
CA LYS A 323 9.71 7.19 4.04
C LYS A 323 9.21 8.61 4.31
N ILE A 324 7.94 8.80 4.71
CA ILE A 324 7.44 10.13 5.08
C ILE A 324 8.22 10.64 6.28
N THR A 325 8.30 9.85 7.35
CA THR A 325 8.94 10.26 8.60
C THR A 325 10.36 10.77 8.36
N HIS A 326 11.17 10.01 7.61
CA HIS A 326 12.53 10.41 7.24
C HIS A 326 12.55 11.70 6.39
N ARG A 327 11.64 11.82 5.42
CA ARG A 327 11.58 13.00 4.54
C ARG A 327 11.15 14.25 5.29
N THR A 328 10.18 14.13 6.18
CA THR A 328 9.74 15.23 7.04
C THR A 328 10.87 15.66 7.97
N GLN A 329 11.58 14.73 8.61
CA GLN A 329 12.74 15.05 9.45
C GLN A 329 13.82 15.82 8.69
N ALA A 330 14.11 15.42 7.45
CA ALA A 330 15.08 16.13 6.62
C ALA A 330 14.59 17.51 6.17
N ILE A 331 13.29 17.68 5.88
CA ILE A 331 12.72 19.00 5.56
C ILE A 331 12.80 19.92 6.78
N THR A 332 12.48 19.41 7.97
CA THR A 332 12.56 20.20 9.21
C THR A 332 14.00 20.64 9.52
N SER A 333 14.99 19.77 9.31
CA SER A 333 16.40 20.12 9.56
C SER A 333 16.91 21.17 8.58
N VAL A 334 16.53 21.07 7.30
CA VAL A 334 16.89 22.08 6.28
C VAL A 334 16.22 23.43 6.57
N ALA A 335 14.96 23.42 7.03
CA ALA A 335 14.27 24.65 7.44
C ALA A 335 14.95 25.32 8.63
N ALA A 336 15.41 24.54 9.63
CA ALA A 336 16.16 25.05 10.77
C ALA A 336 17.53 25.61 10.37
N GLU A 337 18.28 24.92 9.49
CA GLU A 337 19.56 25.41 8.96
C GLU A 337 19.38 26.72 8.18
N TRP A 338 18.33 26.81 7.34
CA TRP A 338 18.01 28.02 6.61
C TRP A 338 17.71 29.19 7.57
N HIS A 339 16.89 28.95 8.59
CA HIS A 339 16.59 29.94 9.62
C HIS A 339 17.84 30.45 10.34
N ALA A 340 18.71 29.54 10.77
CA ALA A 340 19.96 29.87 11.44
C ALA A 340 20.86 30.74 10.56
N ASN A 341 21.06 30.34 9.30
CA ASN A 341 21.90 31.08 8.35
C ASN A 341 21.37 32.49 8.06
N VAL A 342 20.05 32.64 7.91
CA VAL A 342 19.43 33.95 7.67
C VAL A 342 19.54 34.84 8.91
N THR A 343 19.36 34.27 10.11
CA THR A 343 19.48 34.99 11.38
C THR A 343 20.91 35.51 11.59
N ILE A 344 21.93 34.66 11.39
CA ILE A 344 23.34 35.05 11.54
C ILE A 344 23.69 36.21 10.60
N ARG A 345 23.20 36.17 9.36
CA ARG A 345 23.45 37.24 8.37
C ARG A 345 22.72 38.54 8.71
N ALA A 346 21.50 38.46 9.24
CA ALA A 346 20.77 39.65 9.68
C ALA A 346 21.48 40.35 10.84
N ILE A 347 21.99 39.59 11.81
CA ILE A 347 22.81 40.09 12.92
C ILE A 347 24.09 40.76 12.41
N ASN A 348 24.83 40.10 11.50
CA ASN A 348 26.09 40.66 10.97
C ASN A 348 25.91 41.96 10.18
N ASN A 349 24.76 42.14 9.54
CA ASN A 349 24.49 43.32 8.71
C ASN A 349 23.73 44.42 9.46
N ASP A 350 23.42 44.25 10.76
CA ASP A 350 22.58 45.16 11.55
C ASP A 350 21.20 45.43 10.91
N LEU A 351 20.70 44.48 10.12
CA LEU A 351 19.49 44.59 9.30
C LEU A 351 18.23 44.02 9.97
N ASP A 352 18.26 43.88 11.30
CA ASP A 352 17.23 43.12 12.01
C ASP A 352 15.88 43.85 12.05
N ASN A 353 14.97 43.39 11.20
CA ASN A 353 13.57 43.72 11.33
C ASN A 353 12.89 42.63 12.20
N PRO A 354 12.57 42.93 13.48
CA PRO A 354 12.15 41.92 14.46
C PRO A 354 10.87 41.17 14.08
N SER A 355 10.07 41.75 13.18
CA SER A 355 8.86 41.14 12.63
C SER A 355 9.16 39.91 11.76
N TYR A 356 10.18 39.96 10.91
CA TYR A 356 10.57 38.86 10.02
C TYR A 356 11.25 37.72 10.78
N PHE A 357 12.07 38.05 11.77
CA PHE A 357 12.66 37.06 12.67
C PHE A 357 11.57 36.24 13.38
N LYS A 358 10.59 36.91 14.00
CA LYS A 358 9.47 36.23 14.69
C LYS A 358 8.66 35.33 13.76
N LYS A 359 8.43 35.76 12.50
CA LYS A 359 7.73 34.95 11.48
C LYS A 359 8.51 33.68 11.12
N ARG A 360 9.82 33.79 10.86
CA ARG A 360 10.67 32.63 10.52
C ARG A 360 10.80 31.68 11.72
N GLN A 361 10.98 32.20 12.93
CA GLN A 361 11.06 31.40 14.15
C GLN A 361 9.76 30.64 14.40
N ALA A 362 8.60 31.30 14.26
CA ALA A 362 7.30 30.67 14.39
C ALA A 362 7.11 29.52 13.38
N LEU A 363 7.59 29.67 12.14
CA LEU A 363 7.55 28.61 11.13
C LEU A 363 8.42 27.41 11.51
N VAL A 364 9.67 27.64 11.92
CA VAL A 364 10.58 26.55 12.33
C VAL A 364 10.03 25.84 13.56
N THR A 365 9.61 26.59 14.59
CA THR A 365 8.98 26.02 15.78
C THR A 365 7.70 25.25 15.42
N TYR A 366 6.89 25.75 14.48
CA TYR A 366 5.72 25.04 13.99
C TYR A 366 6.09 23.73 13.29
N LEU A 367 7.12 23.72 12.44
CA LEU A 367 7.60 22.54 11.72
C LEU A 367 8.24 21.50 12.65
N GLU A 368 9.00 21.96 13.64
CA GLU A 368 9.61 21.13 14.68
C GLU A 368 8.56 20.50 15.60
N ASN A 369 7.53 21.27 15.97
CA ASN A 369 6.49 20.80 16.89
C ASN A 369 5.39 20.02 16.18
N ASN A 370 5.15 20.29 14.89
CA ASN A 370 4.30 19.46 14.03
C ASN A 370 5.14 18.48 13.22
N ARG A 371 5.91 17.61 13.90
CA ARG A 371 6.50 16.44 13.24
C ARG A 371 5.37 15.65 12.57
N ALA A 372 5.23 15.78 11.26
CA ALA A 372 4.34 14.97 10.43
C ALA A 372 4.83 13.51 10.30
N GLY A 373 5.64 13.04 11.25
CA GLY A 373 6.00 11.65 11.41
C GLY A 373 4.79 10.88 11.93
N ILE A 374 4.56 9.70 11.35
CA ILE A 374 3.59 8.76 11.86
C ILE A 374 4.17 8.17 13.14
N THR A 375 3.83 8.79 14.28
CA THR A 375 4.11 8.26 15.62
C THR A 375 3.00 7.29 16.00
N VAL A 376 3.36 6.05 16.26
CA VAL A 376 2.44 5.02 16.70
C VAL A 376 2.61 4.90 18.21
N TYR A 377 1.63 5.39 18.99
CA TYR A 377 1.68 5.41 20.47
C TYR A 377 2.97 6.01 21.05
N GLY A 378 3.47 7.10 20.46
CA GLY A 378 4.68 7.77 20.92
C GLY A 378 5.99 7.22 20.33
N PHE A 379 5.97 6.03 19.71
CA PHE A 379 7.13 5.51 18.98
C PHE A 379 7.13 6.01 17.54
N VAL A 380 8.27 6.56 17.12
CA VAL A 380 8.49 6.96 15.73
C VAL A 380 8.71 5.69 14.91
N MET A 381 7.93 5.51 13.84
CA MET A 381 8.09 4.36 12.94
C MET A 381 9.35 4.55 12.08
N ASP A 382 10.49 4.19 12.65
CA ASP A 382 11.80 4.34 12.02
C ASP A 382 12.19 3.13 11.16
N ARG A 383 13.23 3.31 10.33
CA ARG A 383 13.79 2.26 9.47
C ARG A 383 14.18 1.01 10.27
N THR A 384 14.65 1.16 11.50
CA THR A 384 15.02 0.04 12.39
C THR A 384 13.81 -0.80 12.76
N TRP A 385 12.68 -0.19 13.11
CA TRP A 385 11.43 -0.89 13.42
C TRP A 385 10.89 -1.65 12.20
N LEU A 386 10.97 -1.03 11.02
CA LEU A 386 10.61 -1.69 9.76
C LEU A 386 11.48 -2.93 9.51
N HIS A 387 12.80 -2.81 9.68
CA HIS A 387 13.70 -3.96 9.53
C HIS A 387 13.46 -5.03 10.60
N ALA A 388 13.21 -4.65 11.85
CA ALA A 388 12.92 -5.61 12.92
C ALA A 388 11.63 -6.39 12.63
N LEU A 389 10.54 -5.70 12.30
CA LEU A 389 9.28 -6.34 11.91
C LEU A 389 9.45 -7.21 10.67
N PHE A 390 10.17 -6.72 9.66
CA PHE A 390 10.47 -7.50 8.46
C PHE A 390 11.25 -8.77 8.78
N MET A 391 12.30 -8.68 9.60
CA MET A 391 13.10 -9.84 9.98
C MET A 391 12.26 -10.86 10.73
N ILE A 392 11.45 -10.43 11.70
CA ILE A 392 10.58 -11.33 12.47
C ILE A 392 9.59 -12.05 11.53
N GLU A 393 8.85 -11.30 10.71
CA GLU A 393 7.82 -11.87 9.84
C GLU A 393 8.41 -12.72 8.70
N LEU A 394 9.53 -12.29 8.11
CA LEU A 394 10.24 -13.06 7.09
C LEU A 394 10.82 -14.35 7.67
N SER A 395 11.39 -14.30 8.88
CA SER A 395 11.89 -15.51 9.55
C SER A 395 10.78 -16.53 9.78
N LEU A 396 9.57 -16.10 10.16
CA LEU A 396 8.41 -17.00 10.29
C LEU A 396 8.03 -17.63 8.95
N VAL A 397 7.98 -16.85 7.87
CA VAL A 397 7.65 -17.38 6.53
C VAL A 397 8.73 -18.28 5.98
N LEU A 398 10.02 -17.94 6.15
CA LEU A 398 11.13 -18.79 5.74
C LEU A 398 11.16 -20.09 6.53
N TRP A 399 10.82 -20.05 7.82
CA TRP A 399 10.67 -21.25 8.63
C TRP A 399 9.53 -22.14 8.12
N LEU A 400 8.37 -21.55 7.82
CA LEU A 400 7.24 -22.26 7.20
C LEU A 400 7.66 -22.87 5.85
N LEU A 401 8.32 -22.10 5.00
CA LEU A 401 8.81 -22.55 3.70
C LEU A 401 9.81 -23.70 3.86
N GLY A 402 10.76 -23.59 4.81
CA GLY A 402 11.73 -24.63 5.12
C GLY A 402 11.06 -25.94 5.55
N LYS A 403 9.99 -25.87 6.33
CA LYS A 403 9.16 -27.05 6.68
C LYS A 403 8.45 -27.65 5.46
N THR A 404 7.95 -26.82 4.55
CA THR A 404 7.26 -27.30 3.34
C THR A 404 8.20 -27.89 2.28
N VAL A 405 9.45 -27.41 2.21
CA VAL A 405 10.45 -27.85 1.22
C VAL A 405 11.33 -28.97 1.77
N GLY A 406 11.63 -28.98 3.07
CA GLY A 406 12.65 -29.84 3.69
C GLY A 406 12.23 -31.28 4.02
N ILE A 407 11.02 -31.73 3.67
CA ILE A 407 10.52 -33.10 4.00
C ILE A 407 10.07 -33.91 2.78
N SER A 408 10.07 -33.36 1.57
CA SER A 408 9.86 -34.16 0.34
C SER A 408 11.12 -34.18 -0.53
N PRO A 409 12.02 -35.18 -0.39
CA PRO A 409 12.63 -35.69 -1.60
C PRO A 409 11.48 -36.25 -2.43
N ALA A 410 11.25 -35.65 -3.60
CA ALA A 410 10.44 -36.24 -4.63
C ALA A 410 11.09 -37.59 -5.01
N VAL A 411 10.68 -38.66 -4.32
CA VAL A 411 10.85 -40.01 -4.81
C VAL A 411 9.59 -40.30 -5.62
N PRO A 412 9.66 -40.42 -6.96
CA PRO A 412 8.57 -41.04 -7.69
C PRO A 412 8.55 -42.51 -7.23
N THR A 413 7.61 -42.88 -6.37
CA THR A 413 7.33 -44.28 -6.10
C THR A 413 6.82 -44.91 -7.38
N SER A 414 7.73 -45.62 -8.04
CA SER A 414 7.48 -46.60 -9.08
C SER A 414 6.64 -47.76 -8.51
N ASP A 415 5.39 -47.51 -8.17
CA ASP A 415 4.44 -48.55 -7.76
C ASP A 415 3.47 -48.91 -8.91
N ALA A 416 3.75 -48.42 -10.12
CA ALA A 416 3.01 -48.76 -11.33
C ALA A 416 3.49 -50.07 -12.01
N GLU A 417 4.54 -50.74 -11.51
CA GLU A 417 5.09 -51.97 -12.14
C GLU A 417 4.84 -53.28 -11.39
N LEU A 418 4.06 -53.31 -10.29
CA LEU A 418 3.77 -54.56 -9.57
C LEU A 418 2.33 -55.09 -9.72
N ARG A 419 1.56 -54.61 -10.70
CA ARG A 419 0.20 -55.11 -11.01
C ARG A 419 0.01 -55.60 -12.45
N LEU A 420 1.04 -56.21 -13.02
CA LEU A 420 0.94 -56.95 -14.29
C LEU A 420 1.57 -58.34 -14.14
N THR A 421 0.93 -59.22 -13.39
CA THR A 421 1.08 -60.67 -13.56
C THR A 421 -0.32 -61.26 -13.80
N PRO A 422 -0.60 -61.82 -14.99
CA PRO A 422 -1.90 -62.45 -15.28
C PRO A 422 -2.07 -63.78 -14.52
N PRO A 423 -3.32 -64.25 -14.34
CA PRO A 423 -3.62 -65.42 -13.55
C PRO A 423 -3.39 -66.71 -14.36
N GLY A 424 -2.78 -67.70 -13.73
CA GLY A 424 -2.80 -69.10 -14.16
C GLY A 424 -1.49 -69.59 -14.79
N TRP A 425 -1.21 -70.88 -14.52
CA TRP A 425 -0.14 -71.72 -15.04
C TRP A 425 1.17 -71.77 -14.22
N THR A 426 1.13 -72.43 -13.06
CA THR A 426 1.99 -73.61 -12.82
C THR A 426 1.28 -74.57 -11.87
N ASP A 427 0.81 -75.64 -12.48
CA ASP A 427 0.29 -76.84 -11.88
C ASP A 427 1.43 -77.60 -11.17
N ARG A 428 1.10 -78.34 -10.11
CA ARG A 428 1.64 -79.71 -9.90
C ARG A 428 3.15 -79.85 -9.66
N MET A 429 3.59 -80.03 -8.40
CA MET A 429 4.42 -81.16 -7.96
C MET A 429 4.84 -81.07 -6.48
N GLN A 430 4.49 -82.15 -5.76
CA GLN A 430 5.29 -82.85 -4.75
C GLN A 430 5.38 -82.33 -3.30
N ILE A 431 4.63 -83.07 -2.47
CA ILE A 431 4.98 -83.71 -1.17
C ILE A 431 5.38 -82.79 -0.02
#